data_AF-A0A9J5XWA3-F1
#
_entry.id   AF-A0A9J5XWA3-F1
#
_cell.length_a   1.000
_cell.length_b   1.000
_cell.length_c   1.000
_cell.angle_alpha   90.00
_cell.angle_beta   90.00
_cell.angle_gamma   90.00
#
_symmetry.space_group_name_H-M   'P 1'
#
loop_
_entity.id
_entity.type
_entity.pdbx_description
1 polymer ?
#
loop_
_entity_poly.entity_id
_entity_poly.type
_entity_poly.pdbx_seq_one_letter_code
_entity_poly.pdbx_strand_id
1 'polypeptide(L)' 'MAPATQQPTPSETIAIHASFESNNDNVIITGEIYTRVRLATLSDLSHIYQLFYQIHVYHNYTHLYKATESSFANLLMYF' A
#
# COMPACT_ATOMS: atom_id res chain seq x y z
N MET A 1 39.48 25.20 -3.31
CA MET A 1 38.75 23.93 -3.23
C MET A 1 37.96 23.92 -1.94
N ALA A 2 36.63 24.00 -2.01
CA ALA A 2 35.77 23.95 -0.82
C ALA A 2 35.53 22.48 -0.40
N PRO A 3 35.35 22.17 0.90
CA PRO A 3 35.14 20.79 1.36
C PRO A 3 33.71 20.32 1.01
N ALA A 4 33.57 19.04 0.63
CA ALA A 4 32.28 18.42 0.39
C ALA A 4 31.45 18.34 1.68
N THR A 5 30.22 18.84 1.67
CA THR A 5 29.25 18.66 2.75
C THR A 5 28.83 17.19 2.82
N GLN A 6 29.30 16.46 3.83
CA GLN A 6 28.81 15.12 4.13
C GLN A 6 27.34 15.19 4.56
N GLN A 7 26.44 14.74 3.69
CA GLN A 7 25.04 14.53 4.03
C GLN A 7 24.95 13.33 4.99
N PRO A 8 24.28 13.43 6.15
CA PRO A 8 24.04 12.26 6.99
C PRO A 8 23.14 11.30 6.20
N THR A 9 23.64 10.09 5.94
CA THR A 9 22.83 9.01 5.40
C THR A 9 21.97 8.46 6.54
N PRO A 10 20.63 8.53 6.50
CA PRO A 10 19.81 7.80 7.45
C PRO A 10 19.84 6.34 7.00
N SER A 11 20.72 5.54 7.61
CA SER A 11 20.61 4.09 7.54
C SER A 11 19.89 3.61 8.80
N GLU A 12 18.60 3.91 8.88
CA GLU A 12 17.72 3.21 9.81
C GLU A 12 17.30 1.89 9.14
N THR A 13 18.04 0.82 9.44
CA THR A 13 17.49 -0.52 9.29
C THR A 13 16.43 -0.67 10.36
N ILE A 14 15.15 -0.45 9.99
CA ILE A 14 14.02 -0.74 10.86
C ILE A 14 14.00 -2.28 11.03
N ALA A 15 14.53 -2.76 12.15
CA ALA A 15 14.41 -4.16 12.52
C ALA A 15 12.94 -4.43 12.86
N ILE A 16 12.20 -5.03 11.92
CA ILE A 16 10.81 -5.42 12.12
C ILE A 16 10.83 -6.64 13.05
N HIS A 17 10.62 -6.43 14.35
CA HIS A 17 10.35 -7.50 15.33
C HIS A 17 8.88 -7.95 15.28
N ALA A 18 8.29 -8.03 14.09
CA ALA A 18 6.96 -8.62 13.92
C ALA A 18 7.13 -10.14 13.79
N SER A 19 6.63 -10.86 14.78
CA SER A 19 6.50 -12.32 14.71
C SER A 19 5.10 -12.67 14.21
N PHE A 20 5.02 -13.59 13.26
CA PHE A 20 3.76 -14.09 12.73
C PHE A 20 3.58 -15.52 13.20
N GLU A 21 2.64 -15.73 14.12
CA GLU A 21 2.17 -17.08 14.46
C GLU A 21 0.81 -17.29 13.79
N SER A 22 0.75 -18.27 12.89
CA SER A 22 -0.49 -18.70 12.25
C SER A 22 -0.96 -19.97 12.93
N ASN A 23 -2.12 -19.91 13.58
CA ASN A 23 -2.75 -21.08 14.17
C ASN A 23 -4.14 -21.25 13.54
N ASN A 24 -4.24 -22.24 12.63
CA ASN A 24 -5.46 -22.77 12.00
C ASN A 24 -6.63 -21.77 11.90
N ASP A 25 -6.41 -20.65 11.20
CA ASP A 25 -7.36 -19.56 10.83
C ASP A 25 -7.06 -18.19 11.46
N ASN A 26 -6.19 -18.13 12.48
CA ASN A 26 -5.87 -16.87 13.17
C ASN A 26 -4.40 -16.49 12.93
N VAL A 27 -4.16 -15.31 12.37
CA VAL A 27 -2.82 -14.71 12.30
C VAL A 27 -2.66 -13.77 13.49
N ILE A 28 -1.78 -14.13 14.42
CA ILE A 28 -1.43 -13.27 15.55
C ILE A 28 -0.16 -12.51 15.17
N ILE A 29 -0.27 -11.18 15.15
CA ILE A 29 0.88 -10.30 14.95
C ILE A 29 1.35 -9.86 16.33
N THR A 30 2.45 -10.45 16.79
CA THR A 30 3.13 -10.04 18.03
C THR A 30 4.28 -9.10 17.65
N GLY A 31 4.07 -7.80 17.82
CA GLY A 31 5.09 -6.77 17.58
C GLY A 31 4.50 -5.43 17.16
N GLU A 32 5.36 -4.40 17.12
CA GLU A 32 4.98 -3.08 16.61
C GLU A 32 4.92 -3.09 15.08
N ILE A 33 3.80 -2.63 14.52
CA ILE A 33 3.59 -2.54 13.08
C ILE A 33 3.86 -1.10 12.64
N TYR A 34 4.90 -0.93 11.84
CA TYR A 34 5.23 0.35 11.22
C TYR A 34 4.73 0.34 9.77
N THR A 35 3.89 1.33 9.41
CA THR A 35 3.42 1.51 8.04
C THR A 35 3.71 2.91 7.54
N ARG A 36 4.00 3.04 6.23
CA ARG A 36 4.22 4.33 5.57
C ARG A 36 3.01 4.62 4.69
N VAL A 37 2.30 5.69 4.99
CA VAL A 37 1.19 6.19 4.18
C VAL A 37 1.73 7.31 3.28
N ARG A 38 1.52 7.18 1.96
CA ARG A 38 1.73 8.29 1.02
C ARG A 38 0.44 8.63 0.31
N LEU A 39 0.33 9.88 -0.12
CA LEU A 39 -0.75 10.30 -1.00
C LEU A 39 -0.61 9.58 -2.35
N ALA A 40 -1.71 9.01 -2.83
CA ALA A 40 -1.74 8.36 -4.13
C ALA A 40 -1.56 9.39 -5.25
N THR A 41 -0.88 9.00 -6.33
CA THR A 41 -0.71 9.82 -7.53
C THR A 41 -1.33 9.11 -8.73
N LEU A 42 -1.34 9.78 -9.89
CA LEU A 42 -1.86 9.21 -11.13
C LEU A 42 -1.17 7.89 -11.53
N SER A 43 0.10 7.68 -11.17
CA SER A 43 0.80 6.42 -11.45
C SER A 43 0.29 5.24 -10.61
N ASP A 44 -0.35 5.51 -9.48
CA ASP A 44 -0.91 4.47 -8.61
C ASP A 44 -2.31 4.03 -9.07
N LEU A 45 -2.96 4.79 -9.96
CA LEU A 45 -4.36 4.57 -10.36
C LEU A 45 -4.63 3.18 -10.91
N SER A 46 -3.78 2.69 -11.82
CA SER A 46 -3.96 1.37 -12.44
C SER A 46 -3.81 0.25 -11.41
N HIS A 47 -2.85 0.38 -10.49
CA HIS A 47 -2.67 -0.56 -9.39
C HIS A 47 -3.88 -0.59 -8.45
N ILE A 48 -4.44 0.57 -8.12
CA ILE A 48 -5.65 0.69 -7.29
C ILE A 48 -6.84 0.03 -8.02
N TYR A 49 -7.03 0.34 -9.30
CA TYR A 49 -8.10 -0.26 -10.11
C TYR A 49 -8.03 -1.79 -10.13
N GLN A 50 -6.82 -2.34 -10.33
CA GLN A 50 -6.59 -3.78 -10.30
C GLN A 50 -6.86 -4.39 -8.92
N LEU A 51 -6.45 -3.73 -7.84
CA LEU A 51 -6.71 -4.19 -6.48
C LEU A 51 -8.22 -4.30 -6.21
N PHE A 52 -8.99 -3.28 -6.58
CA PHE A 52 -10.44 -3.32 -6.41
C PHE A 52 -11.07 -4.44 -7.24
N TYR A 53 -10.63 -4.63 -8.48
CA TYR A 53 -11.09 -5.75 -9.29
C TYR A 53 -10.78 -7.11 -8.63
N GLN A 54 -9.57 -7.31 -8.12
CA GLN A 54 -9.16 -8.55 -7.44
C GLN A 54 -10.01 -8.84 -6.18
N ILE A 55 -10.34 -7.81 -5.40
CA ILE A 55 -11.25 -7.94 -4.24
C ILE A 55 -12.63 -8.42 -4.70
N HIS A 56 -13.17 -7.87 -5.79
CA HIS A 56 -14.46 -8.30 -6.33
C HIS A 56 -14.42 -9.72 -6.91
N VAL A 57 -13.30 -10.13 -7.53
CA VAL A 57 -13.07 -11.51 -7.96
C VAL A 57 -13.09 -12.45 -6.77
N TYR A 58 -12.34 -12.13 -5.71
CA TYR A 58 -12.27 -12.94 -4.50
C TYR A 58 -13.64 -13.17 -3.86
N HIS A 59 -14.48 -12.14 -3.83
CA HIS A 59 -15.84 -12.22 -3.29
C HIS A 59 -16.91 -12.67 -4.29
N ASN A 60 -16.55 -13.04 -5.53
CA ASN A 60 -17.49 -13.40 -6.61
C ASN A 60 -18.54 -12.30 -6.93
N TYR A 61 -18.16 -11.03 -6.79
CA TYR A 61 -18.99 -9.85 -7.06
C TYR A 61 -18.60 -9.10 -8.32
N THR A 62 -17.84 -9.73 -9.23
CA THR A 62 -17.41 -9.12 -10.51
C THR A 62 -18.58 -8.65 -11.37
N HIS A 63 -19.73 -9.33 -11.31
CA HIS A 63 -20.96 -8.96 -12.01
C HIS A 63 -21.57 -7.62 -11.55
N LEU A 64 -21.20 -7.15 -10.35
CA LEU A 64 -21.60 -5.85 -9.82
C LEU A 64 -20.53 -4.77 -10.04
N TYR A 65 -19.32 -5.16 -10.46
CA TYR A 65 -18.22 -4.23 -10.65
C TYR A 65 -18.40 -3.41 -11.93
N LYS A 66 -18.76 -2.14 -11.76
CA LYS A 66 -19.00 -1.19 -12.87
C LYS A 66 -18.05 0.01 -12.85
N ALA A 67 -17.12 0.05 -11.90
CA ALA A 67 -16.15 1.13 -11.81
C ALA A 67 -15.16 1.07 -12.99
N THR A 68 -14.77 2.23 -13.50
CA THR A 68 -13.71 2.39 -14.50
C THR A 68 -12.52 3.12 -13.88
N GLU A 69 -11.35 3.06 -14.52
CA GLU A 69 -10.19 3.87 -14.10
C GLU A 69 -10.53 5.37 -14.05
N SER A 70 -11.34 5.86 -15.00
CA SER A 70 -11.79 7.25 -15.00
C SER A 70 -12.70 7.60 -13.81
N SER A 71 -13.56 6.67 -13.36
CA SER A 71 -14.34 6.87 -12.14
C SER A 71 -13.43 6.97 -10.91
N PHE A 72 -12.39 6.14 -10.83
CA PHE A 72 -11.40 6.21 -9.74
C PHE A 72 -10.55 7.49 -9.79
N ALA A 73 -10.14 7.93 -10.98
CA ALA A 73 -9.41 9.18 -11.14
C ALA A 73 -10.23 10.37 -10.61
N ASN A 74 -11.50 10.47 -11.03
CA ASN A 74 -12.42 11.49 -10.52
C ASN A 74 -12.60 11.41 -9.00
N LEU A 75 -12.75 10.21 -8.46
CA LEU A 75 -12.95 10.02 -7.02
C LEU A 75 -11.72 10.35 -6.19
N LEU A 76 -10.50 10.04 -6.65
CA LEU A 76 -9.30 10.05 -5.81
C LEU A 76 -8.35 11.23 -6.10
N MET A 77 -8.48 11.89 -7.24
CA MET A 77 -7.48 12.84 -7.73
C MET A 77 -8.05 14.24 -8.02
N TYR A 78 -9.37 14.39 -8.14
CA TYR A 78 -10.01 15.67 -8.48
C TYR A 78 -10.63 16.36 -7.24
N PHE A 79 -9.81 16.67 -6.24
CA PHE A 79 -10.19 17.47 -5.07
C PHE A 79 -9.61 18.88 -5.13
#